data_AF-A0A962ZRH0-F1
#
_entry.id   AF-A0A962ZRH0-F1
#
_cell.length_a   1.000
_cell.length_b   1.000
_cell.length_c   1.000
_cell.angle_alpha   90.00
_cell.angle_beta   90.00
_cell.angle_gamma   90.00
#
_symmetry.space_group_name_H-M   'P 1'
#
loop_
_entity.id
_entity.type
_entity.pdbx_description
1 polymer ?
#
loop_
_entity_poly.entity_id
_entity_poly.type
_entity_poly.pdbx_seq_one_letter_code
_entity_poly.pdbx_strand_id
1 'polypeptide(L)'
;MKIMPRTGRLCAVLMTLCLLLPQSLWASDPAMVAQQGAVDENPHWFAMVGDFFVARPLGLVLTAGGTALWLVSLPFTLMAGNAGDTADTLILGPGEQTFVRCLGCRQSGYTYADIDQREQRQQREATAASD
;
A
#
# COMPACT_ATOMS: atom_id res chain seq x y z
N MET A 1 -19.86 -53.77 21.15
CA MET A 1 -18.77 -53.25 20.29
C MET A 1 -18.90 -51.73 20.17
N LYS A 2 -17.75 -51.05 20.17
CA LYS A 2 -17.48 -49.61 20.29
C LYS A 2 -18.37 -48.68 19.45
N ILE A 3 -19.05 -47.76 20.13
CA ILE A 3 -19.72 -46.59 19.52
C ILE A 3 -18.64 -45.51 19.38
N MET A 4 -18.40 -45.03 18.15
CA MET A 4 -17.33 -44.07 17.86
C MET A 4 -17.90 -42.72 17.41
N PRO A 5 -17.98 -41.71 18.32
CA PRO A 5 -18.29 -40.32 17.97
C PRO A 5 -17.00 -39.48 17.98
N ARG A 6 -16.02 -39.80 17.13
CA ARG A 6 -14.74 -39.06 17.09
C ARG A 6 -14.51 -38.23 15.82
N THR A 7 -15.27 -38.49 14.76
CA THR A 7 -15.05 -37.85 13.45
C THR A 7 -15.60 -36.42 13.38
N GLY A 8 -16.72 -36.13 14.05
CA GLY A 8 -17.35 -34.80 14.00
C GLY A 8 -16.57 -33.68 14.70
N ARG A 9 -15.86 -34.01 15.79
CA ARG A 9 -15.06 -33.03 16.55
C ARG A 9 -13.78 -32.61 15.82
N LEU A 10 -13.17 -33.53 15.07
CA LEU A 10 -11.97 -33.25 14.27
C LEU A 10 -12.29 -32.37 13.06
N CYS A 11 -13.41 -32.62 12.37
CA CYS A 11 -13.85 -31.75 11.28
C CYS A 11 -14.24 -30.34 11.76
N ALA A 12 -14.84 -30.23 12.95
CA ALA A 12 -15.20 -28.93 13.52
C ALA A 12 -13.97 -28.08 13.89
N VAL A 13 -12.92 -28.70 14.45
CA VAL A 13 -11.67 -28.00 14.79
C VAL A 13 -10.87 -27.62 13.53
N LEU A 14 -10.87 -28.48 12.50
CA LEU A 14 -10.21 -28.18 11.22
C LEU A 14 -10.91 -27.01 10.50
N MET A 15 -12.25 -26.97 10.53
CA MET A 15 -13.02 -25.88 9.94
C MET A 15 -12.85 -24.57 10.71
N THR A 16 -12.91 -24.57 12.04
CA THR A 16 -12.66 -23.34 12.80
C THR A 16 -11.23 -22.84 12.59
N LEU A 17 -10.22 -23.72 12.55
CA LEU A 17 -8.85 -23.32 12.22
C LEU A 17 -8.77 -22.70 10.81
N CYS A 18 -9.34 -23.34 9.77
CA CYS A 18 -9.38 -22.79 8.41
C CYS A 18 -10.17 -21.47 8.27
N LEU A 19 -11.16 -21.21 9.13
CA LEU A 19 -11.92 -19.96 9.11
C LEU A 19 -11.28 -18.83 9.95
N LEU A 20 -10.42 -19.16 10.92
CA LEU A 20 -9.71 -18.19 11.75
C LEU A 20 -8.34 -17.78 11.17
N LEU A 21 -7.66 -18.65 10.39
CA LEU A 21 -6.39 -18.30 9.72
C LEU A 21 -6.47 -17.12 8.72
N PRO A 22 -7.55 -16.95 7.94
CA PRO A 22 -7.62 -15.85 6.97
C PRO A 22 -7.72 -14.48 7.65
N GLN A 23 -8.24 -14.38 8.88
CA GLN A 23 -8.54 -13.09 9.51
C GLN A 23 -7.28 -12.30 9.89
N SER A 24 -6.15 -12.97 10.12
CA SER A 24 -4.85 -12.33 10.38
C SER A 24 -4.12 -11.85 9.12
N LEU A 25 -4.62 -12.17 7.92
CA LEU A 25 -4.04 -11.70 6.65
C LEU A 25 -4.57 -10.33 6.19
N TRP A 26 -5.70 -9.86 6.74
CA TRP A 26 -6.31 -8.57 6.35
C TRP A 26 -5.85 -7.39 7.21
N ALA A 27 -4.82 -7.56 8.05
CA ALA A 27 -4.34 -6.50 8.93
C ALA A 27 -2.90 -6.04 8.61
N SER A 28 -2.19 -6.71 7.70
CA SER A 28 -0.77 -6.40 7.47
C SER A 28 -0.26 -6.91 6.13
N ASP A 29 -0.59 -6.25 5.02
CA ASP A 29 0.26 -6.28 3.83
C ASP A 29 0.15 -4.98 3.03
N PRO A 30 1.00 -3.96 3.31
CA PRO A 30 1.19 -2.83 2.40
C PRO A 30 1.70 -3.27 1.01
N ALA A 31 2.12 -4.53 0.86
CA ALA A 31 2.51 -5.15 -0.39
C ALA A 31 1.36 -5.25 -1.42
N MET A 32 0.08 -5.29 -1.00
CA MET A 32 -1.04 -5.35 -1.96
C MET A 32 -1.32 -4.01 -2.67
N VAL A 33 -0.79 -2.89 -2.15
CA VAL A 33 -0.80 -1.58 -2.83
C VAL A 33 0.36 -1.45 -3.81
N ALA A 34 1.45 -2.22 -3.61
CA ALA A 34 2.66 -2.13 -4.43
C ALA A 34 2.63 -3.00 -5.70
N GLN A 35 1.78 -4.04 -5.78
CA GLN A 35 1.85 -5.06 -6.84
C GLN A 35 0.95 -4.80 -8.06
N GLN A 36 0.65 -3.55 -8.41
CA GLN A 36 0.09 -3.23 -9.73
C GLN A 36 1.23 -3.04 -10.74
N GLY A 37 1.96 -4.13 -10.98
CA GLY A 37 2.87 -4.28 -12.10
C GLY A 37 2.07 -4.31 -13.41
N ALA A 38 1.88 -3.14 -14.00
CA ALA A 38 1.72 -2.94 -15.44
C ALA A 38 1.95 -1.44 -15.68
N VAL A 39 3.14 -1.15 -16.18
CA VAL A 39 3.52 0.13 -16.75
C VAL A 39 2.65 0.33 -17.97
N ASP A 40 1.70 1.25 -17.90
CA ASP A 40 1.11 1.85 -19.09
C ASP A 40 1.39 3.34 -19.04
N GLU A 41 2.64 3.67 -19.39
CA GLU A 41 3.17 5.01 -19.50
C GLU A 41 2.94 5.52 -20.92
N ASN A 42 1.68 5.58 -21.37
CA ASN A 42 1.38 6.65 -22.32
C ASN A 42 1.00 7.89 -21.47
N PRO A 43 1.23 9.10 -21.96
CA PRO A 43 0.70 10.31 -21.35
C PRO A 43 -0.82 10.38 -21.55
N HIS A 44 -1.55 9.35 -21.12
CA HIS A 44 -3.00 9.33 -21.17
C HIS A 44 -3.48 10.32 -20.11
N TRP A 45 -4.30 11.28 -20.54
CA TRP A 45 -5.04 12.15 -19.63
C TRP A 45 -5.73 11.36 -18.50
N PHE A 46 -6.14 10.11 -18.80
CA PHE A 46 -6.81 9.22 -17.87
C PHE A 46 -5.95 8.82 -16.66
N ALA A 47 -4.63 8.63 -16.83
CA ALA A 47 -3.75 8.30 -15.71
C ALA A 47 -3.60 9.50 -14.74
N MET A 48 -3.56 10.73 -15.28
CA MET A 48 -3.51 11.94 -14.46
C MET A 48 -4.84 12.22 -13.75
N VAL A 49 -5.96 12.05 -14.44
CA VAL A 49 -7.31 12.19 -13.86
C VAL A 49 -7.57 11.10 -12.82
N GLY A 50 -7.15 9.85 -13.08
CA GLY A 50 -7.26 8.75 -12.13
C GLY A 50 -6.42 8.98 -10.87
N ASP A 51 -5.19 9.47 -11.00
CA ASP A 51 -4.36 9.83 -9.84
C ASP A 51 -5.03 10.96 -9.01
N PHE A 52 -5.60 11.97 -9.67
CA PHE A 52 -6.23 13.09 -8.99
C PHE A 52 -7.57 12.74 -8.30
N PHE A 53 -8.45 11.99 -8.97
CA PHE A 53 -9.79 11.71 -8.46
C PHE A 53 -9.89 10.43 -7.64
N VAL A 54 -8.97 9.48 -7.83
CA VAL A 54 -9.03 8.17 -7.15
C VAL A 54 -7.86 8.03 -6.20
N ALA A 55 -6.62 8.11 -6.70
CA ALA A 55 -5.45 7.79 -5.88
C ALA A 55 -5.24 8.80 -4.73
N ARG A 56 -5.33 10.11 -5.01
CA ARG A 56 -5.14 11.16 -3.99
C ARG A 56 -6.23 11.15 -2.90
N PRO A 57 -7.55 11.10 -3.22
CA PRO A 57 -8.59 11.00 -2.20
C PRO A 57 -8.48 9.71 -1.40
N LEU A 58 -8.14 8.59 -2.04
CA LEU A 58 -7.93 7.33 -1.34
C LEU A 58 -6.79 7.44 -0.33
N GLY A 59 -5.65 8.00 -0.71
CA GLY A 59 -4.55 8.18 0.22
C GLY A 59 -4.85 9.22 1.32
N LEU A 60 -5.72 10.20 1.07
CA LEU A 60 -6.23 11.11 2.12
C LEU A 60 -7.04 10.32 3.15
N VAL A 61 -7.93 9.44 2.69
CA VAL A 61 -8.68 8.53 3.57
C VAL A 61 -7.74 7.63 4.37
N LEU A 62 -6.69 7.09 3.74
CA LEU A 62 -5.68 6.28 4.44
C LEU A 62 -4.93 7.10 5.50
N THR A 63 -4.56 8.34 5.20
CA THR A 63 -3.89 9.24 6.15
C THR A 63 -4.81 9.57 7.33
N ALA A 64 -6.08 9.90 7.05
CA ALA A 64 -7.08 10.18 8.09
C ALA A 64 -7.38 8.94 8.95
N GLY A 65 -7.53 7.78 8.33
CA GLY A 65 -7.72 6.50 9.01
C GLY A 65 -6.50 6.08 9.83
N GLY A 66 -5.29 6.27 9.30
CA GLY A 66 -4.02 6.07 10.00
C GLY A 66 -3.90 6.98 11.22
N THR A 67 -4.35 8.23 11.10
CA THR A 67 -4.41 9.17 12.22
C THR A 67 -5.40 8.70 13.31
N ALA A 68 -6.58 8.21 12.91
CA ALA A 68 -7.56 7.67 13.85
C ALA A 68 -7.04 6.43 14.59
N LEU A 69 -6.37 5.52 13.87
CA LEU A 69 -5.72 4.34 14.46
C LEU A 69 -4.57 4.73 15.39
N TRP A 70 -3.77 5.73 15.02
CA TRP A 70 -2.71 6.27 15.86
C TRP A 70 -3.27 6.83 17.18
N LEU A 71 -4.40 7.57 17.14
CA LEU A 71 -5.07 8.06 18.35
C LEU A 71 -5.56 6.93 19.27
N VAL A 72 -6.12 5.85 18.72
CA VAL A 72 -6.57 4.70 19.52
C VAL A 72 -5.39 3.93 20.11
N SER A 73 -4.29 3.83 19.38
CA SER A 73 -3.06 3.14 19.81
C SER A 73 -2.11 4.01 20.66
N LEU A 74 -2.36 5.32 20.73
CA LEU A 74 -1.57 6.32 21.47
C LEU A 74 -1.23 5.92 22.91
N PRO A 75 -2.16 5.42 23.75
CA PRO A 75 -1.80 4.98 25.11
C PRO A 75 -0.77 3.84 25.13
N PHE A 76 -0.78 2.97 24.12
CA PHE A 76 0.18 1.86 24.01
C PHE A 76 1.52 2.33 23.43
N THR A 77 1.49 3.18 22.39
CA THR A 77 2.70 3.67 21.74
C THR A 77 3.48 4.65 22.63
N LEU A 78 2.80 5.41 23.49
CA LEU A 78 3.43 6.21 24.55
C LEU A 78 4.15 5.34 25.58
N MET A 79 3.51 4.26 26.05
CA MET A 79 4.18 3.31 26.97
C MET A 79 5.35 2.60 26.30
N ALA A 80 5.26 2.34 24.99
CA ALA A 80 6.34 1.77 24.20
C ALA A 80 7.47 2.76 23.88
N GLY A 81 7.26 4.07 24.07
CA GLY A 81 8.23 5.13 23.76
C GLY A 81 8.37 5.47 22.27
N ASN A 82 7.55 4.90 21.38
CA ASN A 82 7.67 5.01 19.92
C ASN A 82 6.45 5.71 19.28
N ALA A 83 5.80 6.62 20.00
CA ALA A 83 4.62 7.32 19.50
C ALA A 83 4.91 8.16 18.24
N GLY A 84 6.10 8.78 18.17
CA GLY A 84 6.56 9.55 17.01
C GLY A 84 6.78 8.68 15.77
N ASP A 85 7.61 7.63 15.88
CA ASP A 85 7.87 6.71 14.76
C ASP A 85 6.60 6.04 14.21
N THR A 86 5.63 5.78 15.09
CA THR A 86 4.33 5.24 14.68
C THR A 86 3.49 6.29 13.93
N ALA A 87 3.54 7.55 14.34
CA ALA A 87 2.88 8.64 13.61
C ALA A 87 3.53 8.84 12.23
N ASP A 88 4.86 8.79 12.16
CA ASP A 88 5.60 8.98 10.92
C ASP A 88 5.24 7.89 9.90
N THR A 89 5.11 6.65 10.34
CA THR A 89 4.79 5.52 9.45
C THR A 89 3.31 5.45 9.08
N LEU A 90 2.38 5.68 10.03
CA LEU A 90 0.94 5.58 9.77
C LEU A 90 0.35 6.84 9.11
N ILE A 91 0.97 8.01 9.31
CA ILE A 91 0.41 9.29 8.89
C ILE A 91 1.33 9.96 7.87
N LEU A 92 2.59 10.21 8.21
CA LEU A 92 3.49 10.95 7.30
C LEU A 92 3.82 10.16 6.04
N GLY A 93 4.07 8.85 6.14
CA GLY A 93 4.33 8.00 4.97
C GLY A 93 3.21 8.08 3.91
N PRO A 94 1.93 7.78 4.27
CA PRO A 94 0.80 7.95 3.36
C PRO A 94 0.56 9.42 2.93
N GLY A 95 0.79 10.38 3.83
CA GLY A 95 0.68 11.81 3.54
C GLY A 95 1.69 12.28 2.48
N GLU A 96 2.92 11.78 2.54
CA GLU A 96 3.95 12.13 1.56
C GLU A 96 3.63 11.55 0.18
N GLN A 97 3.16 10.29 0.12
CA GLN A 97 2.74 9.67 -1.14
C GLN A 97 1.55 10.37 -1.81
N THR A 98 0.77 11.14 -1.06
CA THR A 98 -0.43 11.83 -1.57
C THR A 98 -0.20 13.28 -1.90
N PHE A 99 0.51 14.02 -1.03
CA PHE A 99 0.66 15.46 -1.16
C PHE A 99 1.97 15.87 -1.83
N VAL A 100 3.07 15.13 -1.64
CA VAL A 100 4.38 15.49 -2.20
C VAL A 100 4.79 14.65 -3.41
N ARG A 101 3.97 13.66 -3.79
CA ARG A 101 4.21 12.86 -4.99
C ARG A 101 3.80 13.61 -6.26
N CYS A 102 4.66 13.57 -7.28
CA CYS A 102 4.37 14.12 -8.60
C CYS A 102 3.13 13.46 -9.21
N LEU A 103 2.31 14.25 -9.92
CA LEU A 103 1.14 13.74 -10.64
C LEU A 103 1.56 12.69 -11.67
N GLY A 104 1.03 11.48 -11.53
CA GLY A 104 1.34 10.35 -12.40
C GLY A 104 2.64 9.60 -12.07
N CYS A 105 3.46 10.06 -11.14
CA CYS A 105 4.61 9.30 -10.66
C CYS A 105 4.17 8.36 -9.54
N ARG A 106 4.52 7.07 -9.62
CA ARG A 106 4.20 6.10 -8.57
C ARG A 106 5.23 6.05 -7.43
N GLN A 107 6.39 6.71 -7.61
CA GLN A 107 7.45 6.86 -6.61
C GLN A 107 7.49 8.29 -6.07
N SER A 108 7.57 8.44 -4.75
CA SER A 108 7.70 9.75 -4.07
C SER A 108 9.13 10.29 -4.14
N GLY A 109 9.26 11.58 -4.45
CA GLY A 109 10.50 12.34 -4.32
C GLY A 109 10.66 13.39 -5.42
N TYR A 110 10.89 14.66 -5.04
CA TYR A 110 11.43 15.70 -5.91
C TYR A 110 12.97 15.58 -6.00
N THR A 111 13.46 14.36 -6.18
CA THR A 111 14.87 14.13 -6.49
C THR A 111 14.99 14.20 -8.00
N TYR A 112 15.97 14.95 -8.52
CA TYR A 112 16.32 15.08 -9.95
C TYR A 112 16.45 13.75 -10.74
N ALA A 113 16.35 12.61 -10.07
CA ALA A 113 16.26 11.28 -10.65
C ALA A 113 15.10 11.12 -11.64
N ASP A 114 14.02 11.89 -11.51
CA ASP A 114 12.93 11.92 -12.48
C ASP A 114 13.37 12.57 -13.81
N ILE A 115 14.20 13.60 -13.75
CA ILE A 115 14.81 14.26 -14.92
C ILE A 115 15.80 13.30 -15.58
N ASP A 116 16.70 12.68 -14.82
CA ASP A 116 17.67 11.71 -15.34
C ASP A 116 16.97 10.51 -16.03
N GLN A 117 15.87 10.01 -15.45
CA GLN A 117 15.11 8.92 -16.07
C GLN A 117 14.39 9.36 -17.36
N ARG A 118 13.88 10.59 -17.41
CA ARG A 118 13.29 11.14 -18.64
C ARG A 118 14.34 11.32 -19.73
N GLU A 119 15.51 11.85 -19.39
CA GLU A 119 16.63 12.00 -20.33
C GLU A 119 17.11 10.64 -20.85
N GLN A 120 17.28 9.65 -19.97
CA GLN A 120 17.65 8.29 -20.39
C GLN A 120 16.62 7.67 -21.32
N ARG A 121 15.32 7.89 -21.06
CA ARG A 121 14.26 7.40 -21.95
C ARG A 121 14.31 8.10 -23.30
N GLN A 122 14.43 9.43 -23.31
CA GLN A 122 14.54 10.21 -24.55
C GLN A 122 15.76 9.79 -25.37
N GLN A 123 16.89 9.50 -24.72
CA GLN A 123 18.07 8.97 -25.38
C GLN A 123 17.82 7.58 -25.97
N ARG A 124 17.15 6.67 -25.23
CA ARG A 124 16.77 5.34 -25.75
C ARG A 124 15.84 5.43 -26.96
N GLU A 125 14.86 6.32 -26.91
CA GLU A 125 13.92 6.58 -28.02
C GLU A 125 14.65 7.18 -29.22
N ALA A 126 15.59 8.10 -29.00
CA ALA A 126 16.41 8.67 -30.07
C ALA A 126 17.34 7.63 -30.72
N THR A 127 17.95 6.74 -29.94
CA THR A 127 18.75 5.63 -30.48
C THR A 127 17.89 4.59 -31.21
N ALA A 128 16.67 4.32 -30.74
CA ALA A 128 15.77 3.39 -31.41
C ALA A 128 15.17 3.95 -32.71
N ALA A 129 15.12 5.27 -32.86
CA ALA A 129 14.68 5.93 -34.09
C ALA A 129 15.79 6.07 -35.14
N SER A 130 17.06 5.84 -34.75
CA SER A 130 18.21 5.91 -35.66
C SER A 130 18.62 4.57 -36.27
N ASP A 131 18.07 3.45 -35.79
CA ASP A 131 18.18 2.10 -36.36
C ASP A 131 16.99 1.80 -37.31
#